data_AF-A0A976DTW4-F1
#
_entry.id   AF-A0A976DTW4-F1
#
_cell.length_a   1.000
_cell.length_b   1.000
_cell.length_c   1.000
_cell.angle_alpha   90.00
_cell.angle_beta   90.00
_cell.angle_gamma   90.00
#
_symmetry.space_group_name_H-M   'P 1'
#
loop_
_entity.id
_entity.type
_entity.pdbx_description
1 polymer ?
#
loop_
_entity_poly.entity_id
_entity_poly.type
_entity_poly.pdbx_seq_one_letter_code
_entity_poly.pdbx_strand_id
1 'polypeptide(L)'
;MNQTPDAARAKAAKEHYLAMIAENRRFWALVAAETDNDREWVPNDSQTSALGIVLPPGTGDTWLGVLADGEALLQGRILIPYWRGPEGQGINLGKMFDTPAPISITGWAQGWAAVPYIEQGPVINDTSLRQFEALMGGNAGLMMVFLN
;
A
#
# COMPACT_ATOMS: atom_id res chain seq x y z
N MET A 1 24.21 -13.71 1.23
CA MET A 1 23.08 -12.77 1.32
C MET A 1 22.19 -12.81 0.06
N ASN A 2 21.91 -13.99 -0.51
CA ASN A 2 21.01 -14.17 -1.68
C ASN A 2 20.15 -15.43 -1.47
N GLN A 3 19.41 -15.51 -0.36
CA GLN A 3 18.50 -16.64 -0.13
C GLN A 3 17.17 -16.36 -0.83
N THR A 4 16.63 -17.35 -1.53
CA THR A 4 15.27 -17.29 -2.06
C THR A 4 14.29 -17.28 -0.89
N PRO A 5 13.35 -16.31 -0.83
CA PRO A 5 12.26 -16.37 0.13
C PRO A 5 11.46 -17.67 0.00
N ASP A 6 10.95 -18.18 1.11
CA ASP A 6 10.04 -19.32 1.10
C ASP A 6 8.73 -18.93 0.38
N ALA A 7 8.38 -19.68 -0.67
CA ALA A 7 7.24 -19.34 -1.53
C ALA A 7 5.90 -19.44 -0.80
N ALA A 8 5.73 -20.40 0.12
CA ALA A 8 4.49 -20.52 0.89
C ALA A 8 4.33 -19.35 1.86
N ARG A 9 5.42 -18.92 2.49
CA ARG A 9 5.42 -17.72 3.36
C ARG A 9 5.20 -16.43 2.58
N ALA A 10 5.79 -16.30 1.40
CA ALA A 10 5.56 -15.14 0.54
C ALA A 10 4.08 -15.04 0.13
N LYS A 11 3.50 -16.15 -0.32
CA LYS A 11 2.07 -16.20 -0.66
C LYS A 11 1.18 -15.87 0.54
N ALA A 12 1.45 -16.47 1.70
CA ALA A 12 0.71 -16.17 2.92
C ALA A 12 0.83 -14.68 3.31
N ALA A 13 2.01 -14.08 3.19
CA ALA A 13 2.19 -12.65 3.45
C ALA A 13 1.35 -11.77 2.52
N LYS A 14 1.31 -12.08 1.21
CA LYS A 14 0.45 -11.40 0.24
C LYS A 14 -1.03 -11.52 0.62
N GLU A 15 -1.48 -12.72 0.99
CA GLU A 15 -2.87 -12.96 1.45
C GLU A 15 -3.19 -12.17 2.72
N HIS A 16 -2.27 -12.10 3.68
CA HIS A 16 -2.44 -11.29 4.89
C HIS A 16 -2.54 -9.80 4.59
N TYR A 17 -1.70 -9.25 3.71
CA TYR A 17 -1.80 -7.84 3.33
C TYR A 17 -3.14 -7.53 2.64
N LEU A 18 -3.61 -8.42 1.76
CA LEU A 18 -4.92 -8.26 1.12
C LEU A 18 -6.07 -8.33 2.13
N ALA A 19 -6.00 -9.22 3.11
CA ALA A 19 -6.99 -9.33 4.17
C ALA A 19 -7.01 -8.06 5.06
N MET A 20 -5.84 -7.53 5.41
CA MET A 20 -5.71 -6.29 6.17
C MET A 20 -6.36 -5.11 5.40
N ILE A 21 -6.11 -4.99 4.09
CA ILE A 21 -6.78 -3.97 3.26
C ILE A 21 -8.31 -4.12 3.28
N ALA A 22 -8.81 -5.35 3.20
CA ALA A 22 -10.24 -5.62 3.21
C ALA A 22 -10.89 -5.21 4.54
N GLU A 23 -10.26 -5.55 5.67
CA GLU A 23 -10.74 -5.12 7.00
C GLU A 23 -10.63 -3.61 7.18
N ASN A 24 -9.59 -2.96 6.65
CA ASN A 24 -9.45 -1.50 6.69
C ASN A 24 -10.59 -0.79 5.93
N ARG A 25 -10.96 -1.29 4.75
CA ARG A 25 -12.13 -0.79 4.00
C ARG A 25 -13.43 -0.94 4.79
N ARG A 26 -13.59 -2.10 5.44
CA ARG A 26 -14.76 -2.36 6.31
C ARG A 26 -14.79 -1.39 7.48
N PHE A 27 -13.65 -1.15 8.11
CA PHE A 27 -13.50 -0.19 9.21
C PHE A 27 -13.98 1.21 8.79
N TRP A 28 -13.46 1.76 7.69
CA TRP A 28 -13.87 3.10 7.23
C TRP A 28 -15.34 3.17 6.81
N ALA A 29 -15.91 2.09 6.26
CA ALA A 29 -17.33 2.03 5.96
C ALA A 29 -18.21 2.09 7.23
N LEU A 30 -17.75 1.50 8.34
CA LEU A 30 -18.43 1.54 9.64
C LEU A 30 -18.27 2.92 10.28
N VAL A 31 -17.05 3.45 10.34
CA VAL A 31 -16.74 4.78 10.88
C VAL A 31 -17.51 5.89 10.18
N ALA A 32 -17.75 5.78 8.87
CA ALA A 32 -18.57 6.73 8.12
C ALA A 32 -20.08 6.65 8.46
N ALA A 33 -20.55 5.52 9.01
CA ALA A 33 -21.94 5.30 9.39
C ALA A 33 -22.21 5.61 10.87
N GLU A 34 -21.17 5.74 11.68
CA GLU A 34 -21.26 6.10 13.09
C GLU A 34 -21.79 7.54 13.26
N THR A 35 -22.68 7.72 14.23
CA THR A 35 -23.35 9.00 14.51
C THR A 35 -22.94 9.59 15.85
N ASP A 36 -22.39 8.77 16.73
CA ASP A 36 -21.83 9.19 18.00
C ASP A 36 -20.41 9.73 17.85
N ASN A 37 -19.94 10.39 18.89
CA ASN A 37 -18.59 10.94 19.00
C ASN A 37 -18.12 10.65 20.43
N ASP A 38 -18.01 9.37 20.77
CA ASP A 38 -17.69 8.93 22.12
C ASP A 38 -16.40 8.10 22.15
N ARG A 39 -15.31 8.78 22.52
CA ARG A 39 -13.98 8.19 22.71
C ARG A 39 -13.44 7.50 21.45
N GLU A 40 -13.60 8.14 20.30
CA GLU A 40 -13.09 7.59 19.04
C GLU A 40 -11.57 7.42 19.06
N TRP A 41 -11.10 6.23 18.75
CA TRP A 41 -9.67 6.02 18.53
C TRP A 41 -9.25 6.70 17.22
N VAL A 42 -9.89 6.32 16.11
CA VAL A 42 -9.70 6.89 14.78
C VAL A 42 -11.03 7.52 14.35
N PRO A 43 -11.17 8.86 14.40
CA PRO A 43 -12.42 9.54 14.11
C PRO A 43 -12.70 9.69 12.60
N ASN A 44 -13.97 9.79 12.23
CA ASN A 44 -14.40 10.39 10.97
C ASN A 44 -14.30 11.95 11.00
N ASP A 45 -14.60 12.59 9.87
CA ASP A 45 -14.50 14.04 9.69
C ASP A 45 -15.38 14.89 10.64
N SER A 46 -16.38 14.28 11.29
CA SER A 46 -17.30 14.93 12.24
C SER A 46 -17.03 14.59 13.70
N GLN A 47 -16.12 13.65 13.95
CA GLN A 47 -15.78 13.12 15.27
C GLN A 47 -14.45 13.71 15.80
N THR A 48 -14.14 13.45 17.07
CA THR A 48 -12.90 13.89 17.72
C THR A 48 -12.18 12.69 18.33
N SER A 49 -10.87 12.59 18.08
CA SER A 49 -10.07 11.50 18.65
C SER A 49 -9.93 11.65 20.17
N ALA A 50 -10.16 10.56 20.90
CA ALA A 50 -9.86 10.43 22.33
C ALA A 50 -8.36 10.56 22.64
N LEU A 51 -7.49 10.33 21.64
CA LEU A 51 -6.04 10.37 21.80
C LEU A 51 -5.44 11.77 21.57
N GLY A 52 -6.28 12.78 21.31
CA GLY A 52 -5.83 14.14 21.02
C GLY A 52 -5.16 14.31 19.65
N ILE A 53 -5.25 13.29 18.79
CA ILE A 53 -4.78 13.34 17.41
C ILE A 53 -5.84 14.03 16.55
N VAL A 54 -5.43 15.05 15.79
CA VAL A 54 -6.30 15.71 14.82
C VAL A 54 -6.07 15.09 13.46
N LEU A 55 -7.10 14.44 12.91
CA LEU A 55 -7.10 13.99 11.53
C LEU A 55 -7.70 15.10 10.65
N PRO A 56 -6.99 15.55 9.60
CA PRO A 56 -7.56 16.48 8.64
C PRO A 56 -8.82 15.91 7.95
N PRO A 57 -9.80 16.75 7.57
CA PRO A 57 -10.95 16.30 6.80
C PRO A 57 -10.53 15.57 5.51
N GLY A 58 -11.24 14.50 5.16
CA GLY A 58 -10.94 13.65 4.01
C GLY A 58 -9.79 12.65 4.24
N THR A 59 -9.34 12.47 5.48
CA THR A 59 -8.30 11.47 5.81
C THR A 59 -8.71 10.07 5.39
N GLY A 60 -9.95 9.67 5.70
CA GLY A 60 -10.47 8.33 5.35
C GLY A 60 -10.47 8.07 3.85
N ASP A 61 -11.06 8.97 3.07
CA ASP A 61 -11.12 8.85 1.60
C ASP A 61 -9.72 8.82 0.97
N THR A 62 -8.83 9.69 1.43
CA THR A 62 -7.46 9.76 0.92
C THR A 62 -6.69 8.48 1.25
N TRP A 63 -6.86 7.94 2.45
CA TRP A 63 -6.23 6.69 2.88
C TRP A 63 -6.76 5.48 2.11
N LEU A 64 -8.08 5.39 1.89
CA LEU A 64 -8.70 4.35 1.09
C LEU A 64 -8.17 4.34 -0.36
N GLY A 65 -7.83 5.51 -0.91
CA GLY A 65 -7.13 5.62 -2.19
C GLY A 65 -5.75 4.94 -2.19
N VAL A 66 -4.93 5.18 -1.16
CA VAL A 66 -3.63 4.52 -0.99
C VAL A 66 -3.78 3.00 -0.87
N LEU A 67 -4.79 2.54 -0.13
CA LEU A 67 -5.07 1.10 0.01
C LEU A 67 -5.55 0.46 -1.29
N ALA A 68 -6.31 1.19 -2.12
CA ALA A 68 -6.72 0.72 -3.44
C ALA A 68 -5.52 0.51 -4.38
N ASP A 69 -4.56 1.45 -4.38
CA ASP A 69 -3.31 1.31 -5.13
C ASP A 69 -2.47 0.15 -4.60
N GLY A 70 -2.36 -0.01 -3.27
CA GLY A 70 -1.67 -1.12 -2.62
C GLY A 70 -2.27 -2.48 -2.98
N GLU A 71 -3.60 -2.62 -2.97
CA GLU A 71 -4.28 -3.84 -3.41
C GLU A 71 -4.01 -4.13 -4.89
N ALA A 72 -4.09 -3.11 -5.76
CA ALA A 72 -3.83 -3.27 -7.17
C ALA A 72 -2.39 -3.71 -7.46
N LEU A 73 -1.40 -3.20 -6.71
CA LEU A 73 -0.01 -3.66 -6.79
C LEU A 73 0.14 -5.12 -6.35
N LEU A 74 -0.43 -5.48 -5.20
CA LEU A 74 -0.37 -6.86 -4.67
C LEU A 74 -1.03 -7.87 -5.60
N GLN A 75 -2.07 -7.45 -6.33
CA GLN A 75 -2.74 -8.27 -7.34
C GLN A 75 -2.07 -8.21 -8.73
N GLY A 76 -1.05 -7.40 -8.91
CA GLY A 76 -0.37 -7.23 -10.20
C GLY A 76 -1.21 -6.53 -11.27
N ARG A 77 -2.28 -5.81 -10.87
CA ARG A 77 -3.14 -5.04 -11.79
C ARG A 77 -2.48 -3.73 -12.24
N ILE A 78 -1.64 -3.16 -11.37
CA ILE A 78 -0.75 -2.04 -11.68
C ILE A 78 0.68 -2.41 -11.29
N LEU A 79 1.66 -1.74 -11.91
CA LEU A 79 3.07 -2.08 -11.81
C LEU A 79 3.86 -0.99 -11.09
N ILE A 80 4.93 -1.36 -10.40
CA ILE A 80 5.87 -0.40 -9.80
C ILE A 80 6.76 0.17 -10.92
N PRO A 81 6.95 1.50 -11.03
CA PRO A 81 7.85 2.08 -12.01
C PRO A 81 9.28 1.58 -11.79
N TYR A 82 9.98 1.29 -12.90
CA TYR A 82 11.37 0.86 -12.85
C TYR A 82 12.23 1.67 -13.82
N TRP A 83 13.24 2.36 -13.29
CA TRP A 83 14.05 3.32 -14.06
C TRP A 83 14.91 2.69 -15.16
N ARG A 84 15.13 1.37 -15.12
CA ARG A 84 15.78 0.59 -16.19
C ARG A 84 14.79 -0.24 -17.00
N GLY A 85 13.50 -0.17 -16.69
CA GLY A 85 12.45 -0.84 -17.44
C GLY A 85 12.22 -0.14 -18.78
N PRO A 86 11.84 -0.88 -19.84
CA PRO A 86 11.34 -0.27 -21.06
C PRO A 86 10.10 0.60 -20.80
N GLU A 87 9.82 1.54 -21.69
CA GLU A 87 8.61 2.37 -21.61
C GLU A 87 7.34 1.50 -21.63
N GLY A 88 6.36 1.86 -20.79
CA GLY A 88 5.11 1.09 -20.64
C GLY A 88 5.24 -0.20 -19.83
N GLN A 89 6.42 -0.48 -19.27
CA GLN A 89 6.66 -1.64 -18.43
C GLN A 89 6.97 -1.24 -16.98
N GLY A 90 6.72 -2.17 -16.06
CA GLY A 90 7.03 -2.00 -14.65
C GLY A 90 7.18 -3.33 -13.95
N ILE A 91 7.45 -3.29 -12.63
CA ILE A 91 7.61 -4.48 -11.81
C ILE A 91 6.25 -4.94 -11.28
N ASN A 92 5.91 -6.20 -11.55
CA ASN A 92 4.74 -6.84 -10.97
C ASN A 92 5.05 -7.32 -9.54
N LEU A 93 4.58 -6.57 -8.54
CA LEU A 93 4.75 -6.91 -7.12
C LEU A 93 4.03 -8.21 -6.76
N GLY A 94 2.83 -8.44 -7.30
CA GLY A 94 2.08 -9.68 -7.07
C GLY A 94 2.89 -10.92 -7.46
N LYS A 95 3.60 -10.87 -8.59
CA LYS A 95 4.48 -11.93 -9.07
C LYS A 95 5.72 -12.14 -8.22
N MET A 96 6.23 -11.08 -7.58
CA MET A 96 7.33 -11.21 -6.60
C MET A 96 6.91 -12.04 -5.38
N PHE A 97 5.64 -11.97 -4.97
CA PHE A 97 5.11 -12.82 -3.90
C PHE A 97 4.76 -14.23 -4.39
N ASP A 98 4.20 -14.37 -5.59
CA ASP A 98 3.77 -15.67 -6.12
C ASP A 98 4.97 -16.55 -6.53
N THR A 99 6.03 -15.93 -7.04
CA THR A 99 7.24 -16.61 -7.51
C THR A 99 8.50 -15.87 -7.02
N PRO A 100 8.82 -15.93 -5.72
CA PRO A 100 9.94 -15.17 -5.17
C PRO A 100 11.28 -15.72 -5.67
N ALA A 101 12.20 -14.79 -5.95
CA ALA A 101 13.59 -15.05 -6.33
C ALA A 101 14.55 -14.38 -5.33
N PRO A 102 15.83 -14.78 -5.29
CA PRO A 102 16.82 -14.11 -4.46
C PRO A 102 16.86 -12.60 -4.69
N ILE A 103 16.73 -11.83 -3.62
CA ILE A 103 16.84 -10.37 -3.67
C ILE A 103 18.33 -10.00 -3.71
N SER A 104 18.80 -9.53 -4.86
CA SER A 104 20.18 -9.04 -5.04
C SER A 104 20.16 -7.53 -5.27
N ILE A 105 20.65 -6.73 -4.31
CA ILE A 105 20.70 -5.27 -4.46
C ILE A 105 21.50 -4.87 -5.71
N THR A 106 22.67 -5.49 -5.92
CA THR A 106 23.47 -5.27 -7.14
C THR A 106 22.71 -5.71 -8.39
N GLY A 107 21.96 -6.82 -8.33
CA GLY A 107 21.16 -7.28 -9.45
C GLY A 107 19.99 -6.37 -9.81
N TRP A 108 19.34 -5.76 -8.81
CA TRP A 108 18.30 -4.75 -9.01
C TRP A 108 18.90 -3.45 -9.55
N ALA A 109 20.09 -3.06 -9.09
CA ALA A 109 20.80 -1.90 -9.62
C ALA A 109 21.26 -2.07 -11.07
N GLN A 110 21.60 -3.31 -11.48
CA GLN A 110 22.05 -3.67 -12.82
C GLN A 110 20.90 -4.13 -13.75
N GLY A 111 19.72 -4.42 -13.22
CA GLY A 111 18.53 -4.79 -13.98
C GLY A 111 18.28 -6.29 -14.15
N TRP A 112 19.31 -7.15 -14.08
CA TRP A 112 19.12 -8.58 -14.32
C TRP A 112 18.20 -9.26 -13.29
N ALA A 113 18.15 -8.77 -12.05
CA ALA A 113 17.27 -9.34 -11.03
C ALA A 113 15.79 -8.92 -11.20
N ALA A 114 15.53 -7.84 -11.94
CA ALA A 114 14.18 -7.35 -12.20
C ALA A 114 13.49 -8.13 -13.34
N VAL A 115 14.27 -8.69 -14.28
CA VAL A 115 13.79 -9.33 -15.52
C VAL A 115 12.59 -10.28 -15.32
N PRO A 116 12.57 -11.18 -14.32
CA PRO A 116 11.43 -12.09 -14.14
C PRO A 116 10.10 -11.39 -13.82
N TYR A 117 10.16 -10.16 -13.30
CA TYR A 117 9.02 -9.41 -12.79
C TYR A 117 8.63 -8.23 -13.66
N ILE A 118 9.39 -7.94 -14.71
CA ILE A 118 9.03 -6.88 -15.67
C ILE A 118 7.84 -7.36 -16.49
N GLU A 119 6.77 -6.57 -16.49
CA GLU A 119 5.57 -6.83 -17.29
C GLU A 119 5.11 -5.55 -17.99
N GLN A 120 4.36 -5.72 -19.08
CA GLN A 120 3.68 -4.62 -19.76
C GLN A 120 2.36 -4.34 -19.04
N GLY A 121 2.09 -3.08 -18.72
CA GLY A 121 0.84 -2.72 -18.06
C GLY A 121 0.81 -1.30 -17.51
N PRO A 122 -0.32 -0.89 -16.92
CA PRO A 122 -0.41 0.39 -16.25
C PRO A 122 0.57 0.45 -15.08
N VAL A 123 1.34 1.53 -15.00
CA VAL A 123 2.25 1.80 -13.89
C VAL A 123 1.51 2.67 -12.88
N ILE A 124 1.70 2.38 -11.58
CA ILE A 124 1.14 3.19 -10.50
C ILE A 124 1.55 4.67 -10.69
N ASN A 125 0.59 5.57 -10.58
CA ASN A 125 0.88 6.98 -10.34
C ASN A 125 0.83 7.23 -8.84
N ASP A 126 1.71 8.07 -8.35
CA ASP A 126 1.87 8.42 -6.93
C ASP A 126 0.84 9.47 -6.46
N THR A 127 -0.30 9.62 -7.13
CA THR A 127 -1.28 10.67 -6.80
C THR A 127 -1.90 10.45 -5.44
N SER A 128 -2.44 9.25 -5.15
CA SER A 128 -3.05 8.94 -3.86
C SER A 128 -2.05 9.09 -2.71
N LEU A 129 -0.83 8.58 -2.92
CA LEU A 129 0.25 8.67 -1.93
C LEU A 129 0.66 10.13 -1.68
N ARG A 130 0.86 10.94 -2.70
CA ARG A 130 1.22 12.36 -2.54
C ARG A 130 0.10 13.16 -1.88
N GLN A 131 -1.17 12.88 -2.21
CA GLN A 131 -2.31 13.51 -1.57
C GLN A 131 -2.32 13.19 -0.07
N PHE A 132 -2.09 11.92 0.27
CA PHE A 132 -1.97 11.49 1.66
C PHE A 132 -0.79 12.15 2.38
N GLU A 133 0.40 12.17 1.76
CA GLU A 133 1.59 12.80 2.33
C GLU A 133 1.40 14.30 2.57
N ALA A 134 0.78 14.99 1.61
CA ALA A 134 0.44 16.40 1.73
C ALA A 134 -0.57 16.64 2.86
N LEU A 135 -1.57 15.77 2.99
CA LEU A 135 -2.59 15.85 4.05
C LEU A 135 -1.97 15.65 5.44
N MET A 136 -1.04 14.71 5.57
CA MET A 136 -0.42 14.35 6.86
C MET A 136 0.75 15.26 7.27
N GLY A 137 1.11 16.27 6.47
CA GLY A 137 2.03 17.34 6.87
C GLY A 137 3.41 16.88 7.36
N GLY A 138 3.94 15.77 6.82
CA GLY A 138 5.25 15.20 7.19
C GLY A 138 5.20 14.01 8.16
N ASN A 139 4.03 13.65 8.71
CA ASN A 139 3.87 12.49 9.59
C ASN A 139 3.27 11.26 8.89
N ALA A 140 3.27 11.24 7.55
CA ALA A 140 2.59 10.23 6.74
C ALA A 140 2.94 8.78 7.13
N GLY A 141 4.23 8.48 7.35
CA GLY A 141 4.65 7.11 7.73
C GLY A 141 4.08 6.64 9.07
N LEU A 142 4.01 7.53 10.08
CA LEU A 142 3.42 7.19 11.37
C LEU A 142 1.90 7.02 11.24
N MET A 143 1.26 7.86 10.43
CA MET A 143 -0.18 7.79 10.16
C MET A 143 -0.56 6.52 9.39
N MET A 144 0.26 6.06 8.44
CA MET A 144 0.07 4.77 7.78
C MET A 144 0.01 3.62 8.79
N VAL A 145 0.87 3.63 9.82
CA VAL A 145 0.84 2.58 10.86
C VAL A 145 -0.40 2.75 11.74
N PHE A 146 -0.74 3.98 12.11
CA PHE A 146 -1.88 4.27 12.99
C PHE A 146 -3.23 3.93 12.37
N LEU A 147 -3.37 4.02 11.04
CA LEU A 147 -4.61 3.78 10.32
C LEU A 147 -4.84 2.31 9.93
N ASN A 148 -4.02 1.36 10.39
CA ASN A 148 -4.09 -0.08 10.06
C ASN A 148 -4.35 -0.99 11.25
#